data_AF-A0A1F4ZFR9-F1
#
_entry.id   AF-A0A1F4ZFR9-F1
#
_cell.length_a   1.000
_cell.length_b   1.000
_cell.length_c   1.000
_cell.angle_alpha   90.00
_cell.angle_beta   90.00
_cell.angle_gamma   90.00
#
_symmetry.space_group_name_H-M   'P 1'
#
loop_
_entity.id
_entity.type
_entity.pdbx_description
1 polymer ?
#
loop_
_entity_poly.entity_id
_entity_poly.type
_entity_poly.pdbx_seq_one_letter_code
_entity_poly.pdbx_strand_id
1 'polypeptide(L)'
;MKCPDCGETLTQITLSGSDQSYRCFKCGGFWMDGWVVNRLNSKMLSKWMKIEVDEGWLNLGNNACPVDDAKLVRYQGENVPSNVVVKRCERCGRWWFPTDSLLDFKPAQEAKVNYFKMWGMATDVSALLLPALGLVVVVTGVITGVRVVQQKQEARIEASALVSNFGTTNLGGGNVLVGFSSPVVIREIEYRKAGEADWLRVSVKLEGKIYLVKLSGIVDGAGYEVRILGKTFVFEVK
;
A
#
# COMPACT_ATOMS: atom_id res chain seq x y z
N MET A 1 40.92 4.07 -7.57
CA MET A 1 40.28 3.18 -6.58
C MET A 1 41.27 2.11 -6.16
N LYS A 2 41.34 1.78 -4.86
CA LYS A 2 42.26 0.76 -4.32
C LYS A 2 41.52 -0.54 -4.01
N CYS A 3 42.23 -1.66 -4.13
CA CYS A 3 41.72 -2.99 -3.86
C CYS A 3 41.47 -3.17 -2.37
N PRO A 4 40.26 -3.59 -1.95
CA PRO A 4 39.95 -3.83 -0.55
C PRO A 4 40.79 -4.90 0.13
N ASP A 5 41.29 -5.91 -0.61
CA ASP A 5 42.01 -7.04 -0.02
C ASP A 5 43.54 -6.85 -0.07
N CYS A 6 44.11 -6.32 -1.17
CA CYS A 6 45.58 -6.21 -1.33
C CYS A 6 46.13 -4.78 -1.47
N GLY A 7 45.28 -3.76 -1.45
CA GLY A 7 45.69 -2.35 -1.56
C GLY A 7 46.16 -1.92 -2.95
N GLU A 8 46.23 -2.83 -3.92
CA GLU A 8 46.65 -2.53 -5.30
C GLU A 8 45.63 -1.63 -6.03
N THR A 9 46.07 -0.92 -7.08
CA THR A 9 45.15 -0.11 -7.88
C THR A 9 44.18 -1.00 -8.67
N LEU A 10 42.88 -0.68 -8.60
CA LEU A 10 41.85 -1.34 -9.40
C LEU A 10 41.85 -0.79 -10.83
N THR A 11 41.87 -1.68 -11.81
CA THR A 11 41.81 -1.34 -13.23
C THR A 11 40.37 -1.44 -13.73
N GLN A 12 39.91 -0.42 -14.45
CA GLN A 12 38.58 -0.44 -15.04
C GLN A 12 38.49 -1.48 -16.15
N ILE A 13 37.41 -2.26 -16.13
CA ILE A 13 37.09 -3.28 -17.13
C ILE A 13 35.61 -3.19 -17.51
N THR A 14 35.26 -3.79 -18.64
CA THR A 14 33.87 -3.92 -19.09
C THR A 14 33.49 -5.40 -19.09
N LEU A 15 32.50 -5.74 -18.26
CA LEU A 15 31.98 -7.11 -18.16
C LEU A 15 30.69 -7.29 -18.97
N SER A 16 29.84 -6.25 -19.04
CA SER A 16 28.53 -6.28 -19.68
C SER A 16 28.11 -4.90 -20.21
N GLY A 17 28.17 -4.71 -21.52
CA GLY A 17 27.68 -3.50 -22.17
C GLY A 17 28.58 -2.30 -21.89
N SER A 18 28.04 -1.25 -21.25
CA SER A 18 28.76 -0.03 -20.85
C SER A 18 28.94 0.07 -19.33
N ASP A 19 29.15 -1.07 -18.66
CA ASP A 19 29.33 -1.10 -17.21
C ASP A 19 30.68 -0.53 -16.75
N GLN A 20 30.69 0.00 -15.53
CA GLN A 20 31.89 0.45 -14.84
C GLN A 20 32.30 -0.59 -13.80
N SER A 21 32.81 -1.72 -14.30
CA SER A 21 33.40 -2.75 -13.45
C SER A 21 34.89 -2.52 -13.28
N TYR A 22 35.46 -3.07 -12.23
CA TYR A 22 36.89 -2.97 -11.97
C TYR A 22 37.43 -4.32 -11.53
N ARG A 23 38.67 -4.59 -11.93
CA ARG A 23 39.41 -5.80 -11.55
C ARG A 23 40.74 -5.44 -10.93
N CYS A 24 41.10 -6.15 -9.87
CA CYS A 24 42.45 -6.18 -9.35
C CYS A 24 43.25 -7.26 -10.11
N PHE A 25 44.26 -6.87 -10.87
CA PHE A 25 45.14 -7.81 -11.57
C PHE A 25 46.25 -8.40 -10.69
N LYS A 26 46.31 -8.02 -9.41
CA LYS A 26 47.24 -8.61 -8.43
C LYS A 26 46.61 -9.75 -7.63
N CYS A 27 45.37 -9.58 -7.16
CA CYS A 27 44.69 -10.56 -6.33
C CYS A 27 43.39 -11.11 -6.95
N GLY A 28 43.08 -10.81 -8.22
CA GLY A 28 41.89 -11.34 -8.91
C GLY A 28 40.54 -10.78 -8.45
N GLY A 29 40.52 -9.79 -7.55
CA GLY A 29 39.25 -9.27 -7.02
C GLY A 29 38.43 -8.46 -8.04
N PHE A 30 37.10 -8.57 -8.00
CA PHE A 30 36.19 -7.80 -8.86
C PHE A 30 35.31 -6.84 -8.05
N TRP A 31 35.17 -5.62 -8.55
CA TRP A 31 34.29 -4.58 -7.99
C TRP A 31 33.27 -4.12 -9.04
N MET A 32 31.98 -4.20 -8.75
CA MET A 32 30.93 -3.84 -9.71
C MET A 32 29.58 -3.52 -9.06
N ASP A 33 28.67 -2.96 -9.85
CA ASP A 33 27.29 -2.73 -9.46
C ASP A 33 26.46 -4.01 -9.42
N GLY A 34 25.43 -4.05 -8.55
CA GLY A 34 24.58 -5.23 -8.40
C GLY A 34 23.81 -5.63 -9.67
N TRP A 35 23.44 -4.66 -10.50
CA TRP A 35 22.79 -4.94 -11.78
C TRP A 35 23.74 -5.66 -12.76
N VAL A 36 25.04 -5.39 -12.68
CA VAL A 36 26.06 -6.08 -13.50
C VAL A 36 26.15 -7.52 -13.04
N VAL A 37 26.25 -7.75 -11.72
CA VAL A 37 26.23 -9.11 -11.14
C VAL A 37 25.03 -9.88 -11.67
N ASN A 38 23.83 -9.31 -11.68
CA ASN A 38 22.62 -10.03 -12.10
C ASN A 38 22.59 -10.38 -13.60
N ARG A 39 23.27 -9.62 -14.47
CA ARG A 39 23.29 -9.89 -15.91
C ARG A 39 24.42 -10.83 -16.35
N LEU A 40 25.46 -10.97 -15.54
CA LEU A 40 26.60 -11.82 -15.87
C LEU A 40 26.21 -13.29 -15.89
N ASN A 41 26.77 -14.00 -16.85
CA ASN A 41 26.72 -15.45 -16.99
C ASN A 41 28.14 -16.03 -17.14
N SER A 42 28.27 -17.35 -16.99
CA SER A 42 29.53 -18.08 -17.07
C SER A 42 30.25 -17.87 -18.40
N LYS A 43 29.52 -17.79 -19.52
CA LYS A 43 30.08 -17.54 -20.86
C LYS A 43 30.74 -16.17 -20.98
N MET A 44 30.20 -15.13 -20.34
CA MET A 44 30.83 -13.80 -20.32
C MET A 44 32.10 -13.76 -19.47
N LEU A 45 32.19 -14.68 -18.50
CA LEU A 45 33.33 -14.79 -17.60
C LEU A 45 34.44 -15.73 -18.09
N SER A 46 34.16 -16.60 -19.07
CA SER A 46 35.12 -17.61 -19.56
C SER A 46 36.42 -17.04 -20.13
N LYS A 47 36.41 -15.77 -20.59
CA LYS A 47 37.60 -15.06 -21.07
C LYS A 47 38.59 -14.69 -19.97
N TRP A 48 38.20 -14.79 -18.70
CA TRP A 48 39.01 -14.39 -17.56
C TRP A 48 39.65 -15.62 -16.93
N MET A 49 40.98 -15.61 -16.87
CA MET A 49 41.74 -16.62 -16.14
C MET A 49 41.81 -16.28 -14.66
N LYS A 50 41.86 -17.32 -13.82
CA LYS A 50 42.17 -17.17 -12.39
C LYS A 50 43.60 -16.71 -12.23
N ILE A 51 43.81 -15.82 -11.27
CA ILE A 51 45.12 -15.34 -10.86
C ILE A 51 45.54 -16.20 -9.67
N GLU A 52 46.76 -16.75 -9.72
CA GLU A 52 47.35 -17.37 -8.54
C GLU A 52 47.68 -16.27 -7.55
N VAL A 53 47.08 -16.35 -6.36
CA VAL A 53 47.21 -15.33 -5.33
C VAL A 53 48.03 -15.87 -4.18
N ASP A 54 49.05 -15.11 -3.79
CA ASP A 54 49.75 -15.30 -2.52
C ASP A 54 48.82 -14.85 -1.37
N GLU A 55 48.47 -15.78 -0.49
CA GLU A 55 47.59 -15.52 0.67
C GLU A 55 48.10 -14.39 1.56
N GLY A 56 49.43 -14.16 1.60
CA GLY A 56 50.04 -13.06 2.34
C GLY A 56 49.60 -11.68 1.87
N TRP A 57 49.15 -11.53 0.62
CA TRP A 57 48.72 -10.24 0.07
C TRP A 57 47.27 -9.88 0.40
N LEU A 58 46.44 -10.86 0.78
CA LEU A 58 45.00 -10.68 0.98
C LEU A 58 44.63 -9.87 2.23
N ASN A 59 45.62 -9.57 3.07
CA ASN A 59 45.46 -8.78 4.30
C ASN A 59 46.14 -7.41 4.23
N LEU A 60 46.67 -7.01 3.06
CA LEU A 60 47.34 -5.71 2.88
C LEU A 60 46.37 -4.55 2.62
N GLY A 61 45.12 -4.85 2.26
CA GLY A 61 44.07 -3.87 2.03
C GLY A 61 43.26 -3.54 3.29
N ASN A 62 42.47 -2.46 3.21
CA ASN A 62 41.70 -1.94 4.35
C ASN A 62 40.33 -2.61 4.54
N ASN A 63 39.97 -3.59 3.70
CA ASN A 63 38.64 -4.20 3.65
C ASN A 63 37.49 -3.15 3.60
N ALA A 64 37.76 -2.03 2.94
CA ALA A 64 36.88 -0.87 2.82
C ALA A 64 36.45 -0.68 1.37
N CYS A 65 35.28 -0.05 1.19
CA CYS A 65 34.72 0.28 -0.10
C CYS A 65 35.63 1.26 -0.85
N PRO A 66 36.02 0.97 -2.11
CA PRO A 66 36.92 1.84 -2.87
C PRO A 66 36.34 3.22 -3.23
N VAL A 67 35.05 3.44 -3.00
CA VAL A 67 34.30 4.65 -3.40
C VAL A 67 33.99 5.56 -2.20
N ASP A 68 33.51 4.98 -1.10
CA ASP A 68 32.98 5.72 0.06
C ASP A 68 33.67 5.35 1.39
N ASP A 69 34.72 4.51 1.32
CA ASP A 69 35.52 4.02 2.45
C ASP A 69 34.72 3.30 3.55
N ALA A 70 33.44 2.98 3.31
CA ALA A 70 32.65 2.20 4.25
C ALA A 70 33.16 0.75 4.34
N LYS A 71 33.08 0.17 5.53
CA LYS A 71 33.47 -1.24 5.76
C LYS A 71 32.66 -2.16 4.86
N LEU A 72 33.34 -3.08 4.16
CA LEU A 72 32.67 -4.11 3.38
C LEU A 72 32.16 -5.23 4.30
N VAL A 73 30.89 -5.58 4.14
CA VAL A 73 30.22 -6.62 4.94
C VAL A 73 30.10 -7.89 4.10
N ARG A 74 30.38 -9.06 4.70
CA ARG A 74 30.20 -10.35 4.03
C ARG A 74 28.71 -10.59 3.80
N TYR A 75 28.33 -10.85 2.56
CA TYR A 75 26.97 -11.19 2.20
C TYR A 75 26.78 -12.71 2.27
N GLN A 76 25.82 -13.15 3.07
CA GLN A 76 25.37 -14.54 3.13
C GLN A 76 23.92 -14.57 2.71
N GLY A 77 23.64 -15.25 1.60
CA GLY A 77 22.29 -15.47 1.11
C GLY A 77 22.19 -16.84 0.49
N GLU A 78 20.97 -17.36 0.35
CA GLU A 78 20.72 -18.70 -0.20
C GLU A 78 21.26 -18.89 -1.63
N ASN A 79 21.49 -17.78 -2.34
CA ASN A 79 22.02 -17.74 -3.70
C ASN A 79 23.55 -17.59 -3.76
N VAL A 80 24.23 -17.65 -2.61
CA VAL A 80 25.70 -17.64 -2.49
C VAL A 80 26.16 -19.01 -2.01
N PRO A 81 26.99 -19.73 -2.78
CA PRO A 81 27.59 -20.99 -2.34
C PRO A 81 28.41 -20.80 -1.05
N SER A 82 28.41 -21.79 -0.16
CA SER A 82 29.13 -21.73 1.12
C SER A 82 30.64 -21.57 0.97
N ASN A 83 31.20 -22.08 -0.14
CA ASN A 83 32.61 -21.99 -0.50
C ASN A 83 32.99 -20.68 -1.22
N VAL A 84 32.04 -19.77 -1.46
CA VAL A 84 32.29 -18.51 -2.16
C VAL A 84 32.15 -17.35 -1.17
N VAL A 85 33.16 -16.48 -1.14
CA VAL A 85 33.09 -15.23 -0.38
C VAL A 85 32.61 -14.12 -1.31
N VAL A 86 31.60 -13.38 -0.86
CA VAL A 86 31.10 -12.18 -1.50
C VAL A 86 30.94 -11.10 -0.42
N LYS A 87 31.41 -9.88 -0.69
CA LYS A 87 31.21 -8.73 0.20
C LYS A 87 30.39 -7.66 -0.51
N ARG A 88 29.68 -6.83 0.26
CA ARG A 88 28.86 -5.72 -0.23
C ARG A 88 29.14 -4.47 0.59
N CYS A 89 29.14 -3.32 -0.07
CA CYS A 89 29.07 -2.03 0.63
C CYS A 89 27.61 -1.70 0.93
N GLU A 90 27.28 -1.45 2.19
CA GLU A 90 25.92 -1.08 2.61
C GLU A 90 25.54 0.36 2.23
N ARG A 91 26.54 1.23 1.97
CA ARG A 91 26.31 2.62 1.55
C ARG A 91 26.08 2.74 0.05
N CYS A 92 27.06 2.39 -0.79
CA CYS A 92 26.90 2.49 -2.25
C CYS A 92 26.21 1.28 -2.90
N GLY A 93 26.01 0.17 -2.17
CA GLY A 93 25.31 -1.01 -2.68
C GLY A 93 26.10 -1.88 -3.67
N ARG A 94 27.35 -1.51 -4.00
CA ARG A 94 28.25 -2.26 -4.89
C ARG A 94 28.79 -3.51 -4.24
N TRP A 95 29.23 -4.42 -5.10
CA TRP A 95 29.65 -5.78 -4.75
C TRP A 95 31.14 -5.96 -4.98
N TRP A 96 31.76 -6.66 -4.03
CA TRP A 96 33.15 -7.08 -4.07
C TRP A 96 33.25 -8.61 -4.07
N PHE A 97 33.94 -9.15 -5.06
CA PHE A 97 34.24 -10.57 -5.19
C PHE A 97 35.75 -10.77 -5.01
N PRO A 98 36.24 -11.22 -3.84
CA PRO A 98 37.67 -11.45 -3.57
C PRO A 98 38.24 -12.61 -4.40
N THR A 99 39.54 -12.58 -4.72
CA THR A 99 40.31 -13.75 -5.22
C THR A 99 39.62 -14.56 -6.33
N ASP A 100 39.15 -13.87 -7.38
CA ASP A 100 38.42 -14.46 -8.50
C ASP A 100 37.13 -15.22 -8.12
N SER A 101 36.58 -15.01 -6.92
CA SER A 101 35.39 -15.72 -6.44
C SER A 101 34.17 -15.55 -7.35
N LEU A 102 34.12 -14.48 -8.15
CA LEU A 102 33.11 -14.27 -9.19
C LEU A 102 33.10 -15.40 -10.24
N LEU A 103 34.28 -15.93 -10.59
CA LEU A 103 34.45 -16.99 -11.57
C LEU A 103 33.90 -18.33 -11.07
N ASP A 104 33.85 -18.54 -9.74
CA ASP A 104 33.23 -19.71 -9.13
C ASP A 104 31.75 -19.47 -8.80
N PHE A 105 31.41 -18.24 -8.42
CA PHE A 105 30.05 -17.84 -8.05
C PHE A 105 29.04 -18.06 -9.17
N LYS A 106 29.35 -17.60 -10.39
CA LYS A 106 28.38 -17.63 -11.50
C LYS A 106 28.07 -19.03 -12.03
N PRO A 107 29.07 -19.89 -12.30
CA PRO A 107 28.80 -21.29 -12.63
C PRO A 107 27.99 -22.00 -11.54
N ALA A 108 28.24 -21.73 -10.26
CA ALA A 108 27.49 -22.34 -9.17
C ALA A 108 26.02 -21.88 -9.12
N GLN A 109 25.74 -20.60 -9.37
CA GLN A 109 24.37 -20.09 -9.49
C GLN A 109 23.63 -20.75 -10.67
N GLU A 110 24.29 -20.85 -11.83
CA GLU A 110 23.72 -21.49 -13.02
C GLU A 110 23.46 -22.99 -12.78
N ALA A 111 24.37 -23.68 -12.11
CA ALA A 111 24.18 -25.08 -11.72
C ALA A 111 22.98 -25.27 -10.79
N LYS A 112 22.81 -24.41 -9.77
CA LYS A 112 21.64 -24.43 -8.88
C LYS A 112 20.35 -24.24 -9.69
N VAL A 113 20.29 -23.20 -10.55
CA VAL A 113 19.12 -22.93 -11.39
C VAL A 113 18.81 -24.10 -12.33
N ASN A 114 19.83 -24.67 -12.98
CA ASN A 114 19.67 -25.80 -13.88
C ASN A 114 19.20 -27.06 -13.15
N TYR A 115 19.71 -27.31 -11.92
CA TYR A 115 19.20 -28.38 -11.07
C TYR A 115 17.69 -28.20 -10.81
N PHE A 116 17.24 -27.04 -10.35
CA PHE A 116 15.80 -26.80 -10.12
C PHE A 116 14.95 -26.95 -11.40
N LYS A 117 15.47 -26.52 -12.56
CA LYS A 117 14.78 -26.68 -13.85
C LYS A 117 14.67 -28.14 -14.28
N MET A 118 15.76 -28.90 -14.23
CA MET A 118 15.81 -30.29 -14.69
C MET A 118 14.97 -31.21 -13.80
N TRP A 119 14.91 -30.92 -12.50
CA TRP A 119 14.19 -31.74 -11.53
C TRP A 119 12.72 -31.35 -11.36
N GLY A 120 12.18 -30.46 -12.20
CA GLY A 120 10.76 -30.08 -12.17
C GLY A 120 10.32 -29.39 -10.87
N MET A 121 11.25 -28.99 -10.02
CA MET A 121 11.02 -28.26 -8.77
C MET A 121 10.76 -26.76 -9.04
N ALA A 122 10.10 -26.45 -10.16
CA ALA A 122 9.75 -25.09 -10.53
C ALA A 122 8.58 -24.64 -9.64
N THR A 123 8.92 -23.94 -8.55
CA THR A 123 8.03 -23.21 -7.63
C THR A 123 6.82 -24.01 -7.13
N ASP A 124 6.86 -24.36 -5.85
CA ASP A 124 5.73 -24.90 -5.11
C ASP A 124 4.50 -24.01 -5.32
N VAL A 125 3.55 -24.45 -6.16
CA VAL A 125 2.37 -23.67 -6.57
C VAL A 125 1.53 -23.28 -5.35
N SER A 126 1.70 -24.00 -4.24
CA SER A 126 1.10 -23.69 -2.94
C SER A 126 1.51 -22.31 -2.38
N ALA A 127 2.72 -21.83 -2.69
CA ALA A 127 3.20 -20.50 -2.28
C ALA A 127 2.42 -19.35 -2.94
N LEU A 128 1.71 -19.62 -4.04
CA LEU A 128 0.86 -18.64 -4.73
C LEU A 128 -0.60 -18.69 -4.29
N LEU A 129 -1.04 -19.74 -3.59
CA LEU A 129 -2.44 -19.90 -3.17
C LEU A 129 -2.86 -18.85 -2.15
N LEU A 130 -2.02 -18.61 -1.13
CA LEU A 130 -2.29 -17.64 -0.07
C LEU A 130 -2.45 -16.20 -0.59
N PRO A 131 -1.50 -15.63 -1.36
CA PRO A 131 -1.68 -14.29 -1.91
C PRO A 131 -2.85 -14.20 -2.90
N ALA A 132 -3.10 -15.24 -3.71
CA ALA A 132 -4.25 -15.26 -4.62
C ALA A 132 -5.58 -15.24 -3.88
N LEU A 133 -5.73 -16.05 -2.82
CA LEU A 133 -6.91 -16.06 -1.95
C LEU A 133 -7.13 -14.71 -1.27
N GLY A 134 -6.06 -14.09 -0.75
CA GLY A 134 -6.14 -12.75 -0.16
C GLY A 134 -6.69 -11.71 -1.16
N LEU A 135 -6.24 -11.78 -2.41
CA LEU A 135 -6.69 -10.88 -3.47
C LEU A 135 -8.17 -11.09 -3.79
N VAL A 136 -8.64 -12.34 -3.86
CA VAL A 136 -10.07 -12.65 -4.03
C VAL A 136 -10.90 -12.09 -2.88
N VAL A 137 -10.46 -12.24 -1.62
CA VAL A 137 -11.19 -11.71 -0.46
C VAL A 137 -11.31 -10.18 -0.52
N VAL A 138 -10.23 -9.49 -0.86
CA VAL A 138 -10.22 -8.02 -0.99
C VAL A 138 -11.17 -7.57 -2.08
N VAL A 139 -11.10 -8.17 -3.28
CA VAL A 139 -11.98 -7.82 -4.41
C VAL A 139 -13.44 -8.04 -4.05
N THR A 140 -13.76 -9.19 -3.43
CA THR A 140 -15.12 -9.52 -3.02
C THR A 140 -15.63 -8.54 -1.95
N GLY A 141 -14.77 -8.18 -0.99
CA GLY A 141 -15.07 -7.19 0.03
C GLY A 141 -15.38 -5.82 -0.55
N VAL A 142 -14.60 -5.35 -1.51
CA VAL A 142 -14.83 -4.06 -2.19
C VAL A 142 -16.16 -4.07 -2.95
N ILE A 143 -16.42 -5.09 -3.76
CA ILE A 143 -17.67 -5.21 -4.52
C ILE A 143 -18.88 -5.20 -3.59
N THR A 144 -18.81 -5.97 -2.50
CA THR A 144 -19.91 -6.07 -1.53
C THR A 144 -20.11 -4.75 -0.79
N GLY A 145 -19.02 -4.10 -0.37
CA GLY A 145 -19.07 -2.79 0.30
C GLY A 145 -19.71 -1.71 -0.56
N VAL A 146 -19.33 -1.64 -1.85
CA VAL A 146 -19.92 -0.69 -2.81
C VAL A 146 -21.42 -0.92 -2.96
N ARG A 147 -21.86 -2.18 -3.13
CA ARG A 147 -23.29 -2.51 -3.26
C ARG A 147 -24.10 -2.09 -2.04
N VAL A 148 -23.59 -2.31 -0.83
CA VAL A 148 -24.25 -1.91 0.42
C VAL A 148 -24.40 -0.39 0.53
N VAL A 149 -23.36 0.37 0.12
CA VAL A 149 -23.42 1.83 0.14
C VAL A 149 -24.44 2.35 -0.88
N GLN A 150 -24.46 1.80 -2.09
CA GLN A 150 -25.43 2.19 -3.13
C GLN A 150 -26.87 1.95 -2.67
N GLN A 151 -27.17 0.77 -2.11
CA GLN A 151 -28.52 0.46 -1.59
C GLN A 151 -28.96 1.45 -0.50
N LYS A 152 -28.06 1.84 0.41
CA LYS A 152 -28.37 2.84 1.44
C LYS A 152 -28.62 4.23 0.86
N GLN A 153 -27.92 4.60 -0.21
CA GLN A 153 -28.12 5.88 -0.88
C GLN A 153 -29.46 5.93 -1.64
N GLU A 154 -29.81 4.88 -2.37
CA GLU A 154 -31.11 4.77 -3.07
C GLU A 154 -32.28 4.87 -2.08
N ALA A 155 -32.26 4.09 -1.00
CA ALA A 155 -33.28 4.15 0.06
C ALA A 155 -33.38 5.54 0.71
N ARG A 156 -32.26 6.26 0.87
CA ARG A 156 -32.24 7.63 1.41
C ARG A 156 -32.78 8.65 0.42
N ILE A 157 -32.54 8.47 -0.88
CA ILE A 157 -33.02 9.36 -1.94
C ILE A 157 -34.54 9.22 -2.10
N GLU A 158 -35.07 7.99 -2.10
CA GLU A 158 -36.51 7.74 -2.13
C GLU A 158 -37.22 8.40 -0.93
N ALA A 159 -36.72 8.18 0.29
CA ALA A 159 -37.26 8.84 1.48
C ALA A 159 -37.14 10.38 1.44
N SER A 160 -36.11 10.91 0.77
CA SER A 160 -35.93 12.36 0.60
C SER A 160 -36.86 12.96 -0.45
N ALA A 161 -37.29 12.18 -1.44
CA ALA A 161 -38.24 12.61 -2.48
C ALA A 161 -39.69 12.65 -1.97
N LEU A 162 -40.01 11.94 -0.89
CA LEU A 162 -41.37 11.84 -0.36
C LEU A 162 -41.81 13.02 0.50
N VAL A 163 -40.90 13.86 1.00
CA VAL A 163 -41.26 15.06 1.79
C VAL A 163 -40.54 16.28 1.23
N SER A 164 -41.30 17.15 0.58
CA SER A 164 -40.84 18.40 -0.06
C SER A 164 -41.49 19.63 0.58
N ASN A 165 -40.93 20.82 0.31
CA ASN A 165 -41.48 22.12 0.75
C ASN A 165 -41.72 22.21 2.27
N PHE A 166 -40.84 21.62 3.08
CA PHE A 166 -40.92 21.77 4.54
C PHE A 166 -40.65 23.21 4.96
N GLY A 167 -41.54 23.80 5.75
CA GLY A 167 -41.40 25.14 6.30
C GLY A 167 -42.15 25.31 7.61
N THR A 168 -41.76 26.31 8.39
CA THR A 168 -42.37 26.63 9.68
C THR A 168 -42.72 28.10 9.76
N THR A 169 -43.91 28.42 10.26
CA THR A 169 -44.38 29.80 10.49
C THR A 169 -44.72 29.96 11.97
N ASN A 170 -44.09 30.93 12.64
CA ASN A 170 -44.41 31.26 14.02
C ASN A 170 -45.76 32.01 14.06
N LEU A 171 -46.73 31.50 14.83
CA LEU A 171 -48.05 32.11 15.00
C LEU A 171 -48.16 32.93 16.30
N GLY A 172 -47.11 32.95 17.12
CA GLY A 172 -47.12 33.60 18.44
C GLY A 172 -47.84 32.80 19.53
N GLY A 173 -47.56 33.14 20.79
CA GLY A 173 -48.17 32.49 21.96
C GLY A 173 -47.80 31.01 22.11
N GLY A 174 -46.57 30.65 21.72
CA GLY A 174 -46.07 29.27 21.76
C GLY A 174 -46.71 28.32 20.74
N ASN A 175 -47.21 28.87 19.63
CA ASN A 175 -47.78 28.09 18.53
C ASN A 175 -46.94 28.23 17.26
N VAL A 176 -46.60 27.09 16.64
CA VAL A 176 -45.88 27.03 15.36
C VAL A 176 -46.70 26.23 14.37
N LEU A 177 -46.85 26.75 13.15
CA LEU A 177 -47.43 26.02 12.04
C LEU A 177 -46.32 25.36 11.22
N VAL A 178 -46.37 24.05 11.10
CA VAL A 178 -45.46 23.27 10.25
C VAL A 178 -46.20 22.90 8.97
N GLY A 179 -45.60 23.20 7.82
CA GLY A 179 -46.13 22.89 6.50
C GLY A 179 -45.18 22.02 5.69
N PHE A 180 -45.69 21.03 4.96
CA PHE A 180 -44.91 20.19 4.05
C PHE A 180 -45.79 19.56 2.96
N SER A 181 -45.19 19.03 1.90
CA SER A 181 -45.87 18.31 0.82
C SER A 181 -45.34 16.88 0.73
N SER A 182 -46.23 15.93 0.44
CA SER A 182 -45.86 14.53 0.21
C SER A 182 -46.79 13.89 -0.83
N PRO A 183 -46.28 13.03 -1.73
CA PRO A 183 -47.13 12.23 -2.60
C PRO A 183 -47.82 11.07 -1.87
N VAL A 184 -47.45 10.80 -0.61
CA VAL A 184 -48.04 9.74 0.23
C VAL A 184 -49.00 10.36 1.25
N VAL A 185 -50.04 9.60 1.62
CA VAL A 185 -51.01 10.01 2.65
C VAL A 185 -50.36 9.93 4.02
N ILE A 186 -50.22 11.08 4.69
CA ILE A 186 -49.65 11.19 6.04
C ILE A 186 -50.76 11.62 7.01
N ARG A 187 -51.00 10.80 8.04
CA ARG A 187 -52.04 11.06 9.05
C ARG A 187 -51.48 11.68 10.33
N GLU A 188 -50.25 11.34 10.67
CA GLU A 188 -49.58 11.77 11.91
C GLU A 188 -48.11 12.08 11.62
N ILE A 189 -47.56 13.02 12.40
CA ILE A 189 -46.12 13.26 12.48
C ILE A 189 -45.67 13.20 13.93
N GLU A 190 -44.38 12.98 14.13
CA GLU A 190 -43.74 12.97 15.44
C GLU A 190 -42.93 14.26 15.62
N TYR A 191 -42.94 14.86 16.82
CA TYR A 191 -42.08 15.99 17.15
C TYR A 191 -41.57 15.91 18.60
N ARG A 192 -40.46 16.57 18.87
CA ARG A 192 -39.89 16.71 20.22
C ARG A 192 -39.07 17.97 20.35
N LYS A 193 -38.78 18.38 21.59
CA LYS A 193 -37.73 19.38 21.83
C LYS A 193 -36.37 18.76 21.55
N ALA A 194 -35.47 19.52 20.95
CA ALA A 194 -34.13 19.01 20.59
C ALA A 194 -33.42 18.46 21.84
N GLY A 195 -33.00 17.20 21.77
CA GLY A 195 -32.33 16.49 22.87
C GLY A 195 -33.22 15.69 23.82
N GLU A 196 -34.55 15.79 23.74
CA GLU A 196 -35.45 14.94 24.55
C GLU A 196 -35.56 13.52 23.99
N ALA A 197 -35.80 12.52 24.86
CA ALA A 197 -35.89 11.12 24.44
C ALA A 197 -37.23 10.79 23.74
N ASP A 198 -38.32 11.38 24.25
CA ASP A 198 -39.68 11.01 23.87
C ASP A 198 -40.19 11.83 22.67
N TRP A 199 -40.87 11.15 21.75
CA TRP A 199 -41.50 11.76 20.59
C TRP A 199 -43.01 11.90 20.83
N LEU A 200 -43.52 13.12 20.66
CA LEU A 200 -44.94 13.43 20.71
C LEU A 200 -45.56 13.26 19.33
N ARG A 201 -46.74 12.62 19.25
CA ARG A 201 -47.48 12.45 18.00
C ARG A 201 -48.58 13.48 17.86
N VAL A 202 -48.72 14.02 16.65
CA VAL A 202 -49.76 14.99 16.32
C VAL A 202 -50.35 14.68 14.95
N SER A 203 -51.67 14.78 14.86
CA SER A 203 -52.40 14.54 13.62
C SER A 203 -52.19 15.68 12.63
N VAL A 204 -52.16 15.32 11.35
CA VAL A 204 -51.90 16.24 10.25
C VAL A 204 -53.21 16.57 9.53
N LYS A 205 -53.39 17.84 9.16
CA LYS A 205 -54.52 18.27 8.33
C LYS A 205 -54.03 18.53 6.91
N LEU A 206 -54.71 17.96 5.92
CA LEU A 206 -54.43 18.25 4.51
C LEU A 206 -55.27 19.44 4.06
N GLU A 207 -54.63 20.54 3.64
CA GLU A 207 -55.29 21.69 3.03
C GLU A 207 -54.77 21.87 1.58
N GLY A 208 -55.60 21.51 0.61
CA GLY A 208 -55.21 21.48 -0.80
C GLY A 208 -54.15 20.40 -1.07
N LYS A 209 -52.91 20.83 -1.39
CA LYS A 209 -51.74 19.94 -1.65
C LYS A 209 -50.68 20.00 -0.54
N ILE A 210 -50.97 20.68 0.57
CA ILE A 210 -50.02 20.91 1.66
C ILE A 210 -50.60 20.32 2.94
N TYR A 211 -49.76 19.55 3.63
CA TYR A 211 -50.01 19.07 4.98
C TYR A 211 -49.64 20.17 5.97
N LEU A 212 -50.56 20.49 6.86
CA LEU A 212 -50.41 21.49 7.90
C LEU A 212 -50.58 20.86 9.28
N VAL A 213 -49.70 21.23 10.19
CA VAL A 213 -49.73 20.81 11.60
C VAL A 213 -49.53 22.02 12.48
N LYS A 214 -50.44 22.22 13.43
CA LYS A 214 -50.27 23.21 14.47
C LYS A 214 -49.63 22.55 15.69
N LEU A 215 -48.41 22.97 16.01
CA LEU A 215 -47.72 22.60 17.23
C LEU A 215 -48.01 23.66 18.30
N SER A 216 -48.33 23.23 19.51
CA SER A 216 -48.64 24.09 20.66
C SER A 216 -47.73 23.76 21.84
N GLY A 217 -47.51 24.73 22.73
CA GLY A 217 -46.60 24.58 23.87
C GLY A 217 -45.12 24.70 23.48
N ILE A 218 -44.85 25.40 22.38
CA ILE A 218 -43.51 25.62 21.85
C ILE A 218 -42.88 26.81 22.57
N VAL A 219 -41.63 26.65 23.03
CA VAL A 219 -40.90 27.68 23.78
C VAL A 219 -40.04 28.50 22.82
N ASP A 220 -40.17 29.82 22.87
CA ASP A 220 -39.37 30.74 22.05
C ASP A 220 -37.87 30.58 22.39
N GLY A 221 -37.02 30.58 21.36
CA GLY A 221 -35.57 30.38 21.50
C GLY A 221 -35.14 28.92 21.70
N ALA A 222 -36.07 27.95 21.75
CA ALA A 222 -35.73 26.52 21.77
C ALA A 222 -35.76 25.89 20.36
N GLY A 223 -34.86 24.93 20.15
CA GLY A 223 -34.83 24.08 18.96
C GLY A 223 -35.78 22.89 19.10
N TYR A 224 -36.43 22.53 18.00
CA TYR A 224 -37.37 21.42 17.91
C TYR A 224 -37.05 20.53 16.71
N GLU A 225 -37.28 19.24 16.89
CA GLU A 225 -37.10 18.22 15.87
C GLU A 225 -38.47 17.64 15.46
N VAL A 226 -38.71 17.52 14.17
CA VAL A 226 -39.93 16.95 13.58
C VAL A 226 -39.56 15.76 12.71
N ARG A 227 -40.18 14.61 12.95
CA ARG A 227 -39.99 13.40 12.17
C ARG A 227 -41.21 13.11 11.30
N ILE A 228 -40.97 13.02 9.99
CA ILE A 228 -41.97 12.75 8.97
C ILE A 228 -41.43 11.62 8.08
N LEU A 229 -42.13 10.48 8.03
CA LEU A 229 -41.72 9.29 7.26
C LEU A 229 -40.25 8.88 7.51
N GLY A 230 -39.78 8.97 8.76
CA GLY A 230 -38.42 8.63 9.17
C GLY A 230 -37.36 9.71 8.91
N LYS A 231 -37.69 10.83 8.25
CA LYS A 231 -36.81 11.99 8.08
C LYS A 231 -37.00 12.98 9.21
N THR A 232 -35.89 13.43 9.81
CA THR A 232 -35.91 14.44 10.88
C THR A 232 -35.58 15.81 10.31
N PHE A 233 -36.44 16.78 10.59
CA PHE A 233 -36.29 18.20 10.26
C PHE A 233 -36.10 18.98 11.56
N VAL A 234 -35.21 19.97 11.55
CA VAL A 234 -34.94 20.79 12.74
C VAL A 234 -35.39 22.22 12.45
N PHE A 235 -36.06 22.84 13.39
CA PHE A 235 -36.40 24.25 13.33
C PHE A 235 -36.16 24.91 14.69
N GLU A 236 -35.79 26.19 14.65
CA GLU A 236 -35.67 27.02 15.85
C GLU A 236 -36.74 28.10 15.80
N VAL A 237 -37.39 28.30 16.93
CA VAL A 237 -38.40 29.35 17.06
C VAL A 237 -37.71 30.65 17.42
N LYS A 238 -37.81 31.61 16.50
CA LYS A 238 -37.40 33.00 16.71
C LYS A 238 -38.56 33.84 17.20
#